data_AF-A0A1G3QC28-F1
#
_entry.id   AF-A0A1G3QC28-F1
#
_cell.length_a   1.000
_cell.length_b   1.000
_cell.length_c   1.000
_cell.angle_alpha   90.00
_cell.angle_beta   90.00
_cell.angle_gamma   90.00
#
_symmetry.space_group_name_H-M   'P 1'
#
loop_
_entity.id
_entity.type
_entity.pdbx_description
1 polymer ?
#
loop_
_entity_poly.entity_id
_entity_poly.type
_entity_poly.pdbx_seq_one_letter_code
_entity_poly.pdbx_strand_id
1 'polypeptide(L)'
;MKSKKRLISIFMFIIIIFLSLGMYSRKYDFLPIDASKISNYDNDRVVFQRVEKYIDLSRDSSFESLLIIKDRKMFLMTDGYDSPYDAKSRKVKAEIQKLYSEQESDIVWTNKINGKPDYIQIMDRRAQVMNNGNEEFVSTNFGTFYKSIRDKFIKEHVDKFHQIMRNRREADFYIDRKALPRPIYLEEVSKYEDKLYTFVKARSADGSMYSCEDTDGDGVTETFIVNARDGFNWGYKSGPDIIFIFKNTDKDIETLIGKLANEAVFGSVEDEKEMVETFPKDKDISDLIKWLTPKEQYIK
;
A
#
# COMPACT_ATOMS: atom_id res chain seq x y z
N MET A 1 -35.25 -23.00 -35.57
CA MET A 1 -35.44 -22.17 -34.35
C MET A 1 -34.61 -22.61 -33.13
N LYS A 2 -34.44 -23.93 -32.85
CA LYS A 2 -33.68 -24.39 -31.66
C LYS A 2 -32.17 -24.05 -31.69
N SER A 3 -31.50 -24.08 -32.86
CA SER A 3 -30.06 -23.76 -32.94
C SER A 3 -29.77 -22.27 -32.75
N LYS A 4 -30.62 -21.37 -33.27
CA LYS A 4 -30.50 -19.91 -33.05
C LYS A 4 -30.66 -19.54 -31.57
N LYS A 5 -31.58 -20.18 -30.84
CA LYS A 5 -31.74 -19.99 -29.39
C LYS A 5 -30.52 -20.48 -28.58
N ARG A 6 -29.89 -21.59 -29.00
CA ARG A 6 -28.63 -22.06 -28.39
C ARG A 6 -27.46 -21.13 -28.66
N LEU A 7 -27.32 -20.62 -29.89
CA LEU A 7 -26.28 -19.64 -30.26
C LEU A 7 -26.40 -18.34 -29.47
N ILE A 8 -27.62 -17.81 -29.30
CA ILE A 8 -27.87 -16.60 -28.49
C ILE A 8 -27.53 -16.85 -27.01
N SER A 9 -27.88 -18.03 -26.48
CA SER A 9 -27.57 -18.39 -25.09
C SER A 9 -26.07 -18.52 -24.84
N ILE A 10 -25.31 -19.07 -25.81
CA ILE A 10 -23.85 -19.18 -25.73
C ILE A 10 -23.21 -17.79 -25.79
N PHE A 11 -23.70 -16.92 -26.67
CA PHE A 11 -23.18 -15.56 -26.81
C PHE A 11 -23.43 -14.73 -25.54
N MET A 12 -24.62 -14.86 -24.92
CA MET A 12 -24.92 -14.26 -23.61
C MET A 12 -24.00 -14.80 -22.50
N PHE A 13 -23.73 -16.10 -22.48
CA PHE A 13 -22.83 -16.70 -21.48
C PHE A 13 -21.39 -16.20 -21.62
N ILE A 14 -20.90 -16.06 -22.87
CA ILE A 14 -19.58 -15.48 -23.16
C ILE A 14 -19.52 -14.01 -22.75
N ILE A 15 -20.57 -13.23 -23.01
CA ILE A 15 -20.63 -11.82 -22.58
C ILE A 15 -20.61 -11.70 -21.06
N ILE A 16 -21.32 -12.57 -20.34
CA ILE A 16 -21.30 -12.60 -18.86
C ILE A 16 -19.90 -12.95 -18.33
N ILE A 17 -19.22 -13.91 -18.95
CA ILE A 17 -17.82 -14.25 -18.60
C ILE A 17 -16.89 -13.06 -18.87
N PHE A 18 -17.00 -12.39 -20.03
CA PHE A 18 -16.16 -11.24 -20.36
C PHE A 18 -16.44 -10.02 -19.46
N LEU A 19 -17.69 -9.78 -19.07
CA LEU A 19 -18.05 -8.71 -18.13
C LEU A 19 -17.55 -8.98 -16.71
N SER A 20 -17.49 -10.26 -16.29
CA SER A 20 -16.96 -10.63 -14.97
C SER A 20 -15.44 -10.47 -14.82
N LEU A 21 -14.70 -10.34 -15.93
CA LEU A 21 -13.25 -10.11 -15.90
C LEU A 21 -12.88 -8.64 -15.57
N GLY A 22 -13.83 -7.70 -15.67
CA GLY A 22 -13.59 -6.27 -15.45
C GLY A 22 -13.63 -5.80 -13.98
N MET A 23 -14.06 -6.66 -13.04
CA MET A 23 -14.29 -6.26 -11.63
C MET A 23 -13.32 -6.94 -10.64
N TYR A 24 -12.09 -7.23 -11.06
CA TYR A 24 -11.05 -7.69 -10.13
C TYR A 24 -10.35 -6.49 -9.48
N SER A 25 -10.92 -5.97 -8.40
CA SER A 25 -10.09 -5.33 -7.37
C SER A 25 -9.09 -6.38 -6.87
N ARG A 26 -7.80 -6.08 -6.90
CA ARG A 26 -6.77 -7.01 -6.42
C ARG A 26 -7.03 -7.29 -4.94
N LYS A 27 -7.37 -8.55 -4.63
CA LYS A 27 -7.50 -9.00 -3.25
C LYS A 27 -6.10 -9.31 -2.74
N TYR A 28 -5.57 -8.44 -1.89
CA TYR A 28 -4.39 -8.75 -1.11
C TYR A 28 -4.83 -9.62 0.08
N ASP A 29 -4.36 -10.86 0.10
CA ASP A 29 -4.49 -11.70 1.29
C ASP A 29 -3.48 -11.20 2.33
N PHE A 30 -3.95 -10.93 3.54
CA PHE A 30 -3.11 -10.54 4.67
C PHE A 30 -3.60 -11.21 5.95
N LEU A 31 -2.68 -11.33 6.92
CA LEU A 31 -2.98 -11.65 8.30
C LEU A 31 -2.44 -10.53 9.19
N PRO A 32 -3.17 -10.13 10.24
CA PRO A 32 -2.60 -9.29 11.29
C PRO A 32 -1.30 -9.90 11.83
N ILE A 33 -0.31 -9.06 12.11
CA ILE A 33 0.98 -9.50 12.66
C ILE A 33 0.75 -10.20 14.00
N ASP A 34 1.28 -11.41 14.13
CA ASP A 34 1.26 -12.19 15.36
C ASP A 34 2.69 -12.52 15.76
N ALA A 35 3.17 -11.91 16.85
CA ALA A 35 4.52 -12.09 17.35
C ALA A 35 4.83 -13.56 17.71
N SER A 36 3.81 -14.34 18.09
CA SER A 36 3.98 -15.75 18.43
C SER A 36 4.19 -16.66 17.21
N LYS A 37 3.79 -16.22 16.02
CA LYS A 37 3.83 -17.00 14.77
C LYS A 37 4.92 -16.57 13.79
N ILE A 38 5.74 -15.59 14.15
CA ILE A 38 6.87 -15.14 13.34
C ILE A 38 7.78 -16.31 12.97
N SER A 39 8.20 -16.40 11.72
CA SER A 39 9.08 -17.44 11.17
C SER A 39 10.48 -17.43 11.78
N ASN A 40 11.12 -16.27 11.87
CA ASN A 40 12.48 -16.09 12.39
C ASN A 40 12.60 -14.80 13.22
N TYR A 41 13.31 -14.85 14.35
CA TYR A 41 13.61 -13.70 15.21
C TYR A 41 15.11 -13.43 15.37
N ASP A 42 15.98 -14.17 14.66
CA ASP A 42 17.43 -13.98 14.71
C ASP A 42 17.91 -12.75 13.92
N ASN A 43 17.11 -12.31 12.94
CA ASN A 43 17.43 -11.15 12.12
C ASN A 43 16.70 -9.92 12.64
N ASP A 44 17.47 -8.86 12.88
CA ASP A 44 16.92 -7.56 13.23
C ASP A 44 16.10 -7.01 12.06
N ARG A 45 14.85 -6.58 12.32
CA ARG A 45 13.98 -6.02 11.29
C ARG A 45 12.85 -5.19 11.88
N VAL A 46 12.27 -4.35 11.02
CA VAL A 46 11.05 -3.59 11.33
C VAL A 46 10.01 -3.95 10.29
N VAL A 47 8.77 -4.15 10.73
CA VAL A 47 7.63 -4.47 9.88
C VAL A 47 6.48 -3.55 10.28
N PHE A 48 5.83 -2.96 9.29
CA PHE A 48 4.71 -2.06 9.49
C PHE A 48 3.50 -2.53 8.68
N GLN A 49 2.35 -2.62 9.34
CA GLN A 49 1.08 -3.02 8.74
C GLN A 49 0.01 -2.02 9.13
N ARG A 50 -0.66 -1.42 8.14
CA ARG A 50 -1.82 -0.57 8.32
C ARG A 50 -2.90 -0.99 7.34
N VAL A 51 -4.08 -1.26 7.86
CA VAL A 51 -5.24 -1.64 7.06
C VAL A 51 -6.39 -0.76 7.45
N GLU A 52 -7.02 -0.11 6.47
CA GLU A 52 -8.27 0.62 6.65
C GLU A 52 -9.27 0.11 5.60
N LYS A 53 -10.06 -0.91 5.95
CA LYS A 53 -10.95 -1.62 5.03
C LYS A 53 -12.31 -1.92 5.67
N TYR A 54 -13.28 -1.04 5.52
CA TYR A 54 -14.67 -1.19 6.01
C TYR A 54 -15.54 -2.26 5.30
N ILE A 55 -15.02 -3.46 4.99
CA ILE A 55 -15.68 -4.36 4.01
C ILE A 55 -16.16 -5.70 4.61
N ASP A 56 -15.68 -6.14 5.78
CA ASP A 56 -16.03 -7.50 6.28
C ASP A 56 -16.16 -7.58 7.82
N LEU A 57 -17.37 -7.89 8.31
CA LEU A 57 -17.69 -8.16 9.74
C LEU A 57 -17.02 -9.42 10.31
N SER A 58 -16.37 -10.24 9.48
CA SER A 58 -15.67 -11.45 9.92
C SER A 58 -14.22 -11.20 10.35
N ARG A 59 -13.65 -10.03 10.02
CA ARG A 59 -12.26 -9.68 10.33
C ARG A 59 -12.17 -8.26 10.86
N ASP A 60 -11.22 -8.05 11.77
CA ASP A 60 -10.85 -6.69 12.14
C ASP A 60 -10.33 -5.98 10.88
N SER A 61 -10.87 -4.80 10.68
CA SER A 61 -10.90 -4.15 9.38
C SER A 61 -10.20 -2.79 9.42
N SER A 62 -9.86 -2.30 10.62
CA SER A 62 -9.10 -1.07 10.82
C SER A 62 -8.09 -1.24 11.95
N PHE A 63 -6.82 -1.48 11.62
CA PHE A 63 -5.75 -1.52 12.62
C PHE A 63 -4.41 -1.05 12.04
N GLU A 64 -3.54 -0.58 12.93
CA GLU A 64 -2.15 -0.27 12.63
C GLU A 64 -1.23 -1.08 13.56
N SER A 65 -0.18 -1.68 13.03
CA SER A 65 0.74 -2.54 13.77
C SER A 65 2.18 -2.29 13.35
N LEU A 66 3.03 -2.08 14.36
CA LEU A 66 4.48 -1.94 14.22
C LEU A 66 5.17 -3.06 14.97
N LEU A 67 5.89 -3.91 14.24
CA LEU A 67 6.72 -4.96 14.79
C LEU A 67 8.20 -4.58 14.65
N ILE A 68 8.94 -4.67 15.73
CA ILE A 68 10.39 -4.49 15.77
C ILE A 68 11.01 -5.76 16.32
N ILE A 69 11.95 -6.34 15.59
CA ILE A 69 12.81 -7.42 16.05
C ILE A 69 14.20 -6.82 16.24
N LYS A 70 14.72 -6.86 17.46
CA LYS A 70 16.07 -6.42 17.79
C LYS A 70 16.68 -7.36 18.81
N ASP A 71 17.86 -7.90 18.51
CA ASP A 71 18.61 -8.77 19.42
C ASP A 71 17.76 -9.95 19.95
N ARG A 72 16.99 -10.58 19.06
CA ARG A 72 16.03 -11.68 19.36
C ARG A 72 14.86 -11.30 20.26
N LYS A 73 14.69 -10.02 20.59
CA LYS A 73 13.51 -9.49 21.25
C LYS A 73 12.56 -8.92 20.22
N MET A 74 11.28 -9.23 20.39
CA MET A 74 10.21 -8.78 19.51
C MET A 74 9.32 -7.82 20.28
N PHE A 75 9.10 -6.66 19.70
CA PHE A 75 8.25 -5.59 20.22
C PHE A 75 7.15 -5.38 19.20
N LEU A 76 5.93 -5.80 19.52
CA LEU A 76 4.75 -5.57 18.72
C LEU A 76 3.92 -4.49 19.40
N MET A 77 3.64 -3.41 18.68
CA MET A 77 2.75 -2.33 19.11
C MET A 77 1.60 -2.23 18.12
N THR A 78 0.38 -2.09 18.62
CA THR A 78 -0.83 -2.03 17.78
C THR A 78 -1.74 -0.90 18.23
N ASP A 79 -2.28 -0.15 17.27
CA ASP A 79 -3.30 0.89 17.40
C ASP A 79 -4.60 0.39 16.74
N GLY A 80 -5.74 0.60 17.40
CA GLY A 80 -7.02 0.00 17.01
C GLY A 80 -7.12 -1.48 17.44
N TYR A 81 -6.34 -1.91 18.43
CA TYR A 81 -6.40 -3.30 18.88
C TYR A 81 -7.71 -3.57 19.65
N ASP A 82 -8.50 -4.51 19.15
CA ASP A 82 -9.61 -5.10 19.89
C ASP A 82 -9.30 -6.53 20.34
N SER A 83 -9.62 -6.83 21.60
CA SER A 83 -9.51 -8.19 22.13
C SER A 83 -10.40 -9.15 21.32
N PRO A 84 -9.87 -10.26 20.79
CA PRO A 84 -10.64 -11.21 19.99
C PRO A 84 -11.85 -11.79 20.74
N TYR A 85 -11.75 -11.91 22.07
CA TYR A 85 -12.84 -12.39 22.92
C TYR A 85 -13.98 -11.37 23.02
N ASP A 86 -13.64 -10.09 23.18
CA ASP A 86 -14.61 -9.02 23.31
C ASP A 86 -15.28 -8.74 21.97
N ALA A 87 -14.50 -8.70 20.87
CA ALA A 87 -15.03 -8.59 19.52
C ALA A 87 -16.02 -9.72 19.20
N LYS A 88 -15.68 -10.97 19.54
CA LYS A 88 -16.60 -12.12 19.36
C LYS A 88 -17.86 -11.98 20.19
N SER A 89 -17.74 -11.52 21.44
CA SER A 89 -18.88 -11.32 22.33
C SER A 89 -19.80 -10.18 21.83
N ARG A 90 -19.22 -9.08 21.35
CA ARG A 90 -19.96 -7.96 20.74
C ARG A 90 -20.64 -8.38 19.44
N LYS A 91 -19.96 -9.18 18.61
CA LYS A 91 -20.55 -9.76 17.40
C LYS A 91 -21.78 -10.61 17.71
N VAL A 92 -21.68 -11.53 18.66
CA VAL A 92 -22.82 -12.35 19.09
C VAL A 92 -23.97 -11.47 19.62
N LYS A 93 -23.65 -10.41 20.38
CA LYS A 93 -24.66 -9.44 20.84
C LYS A 93 -25.34 -8.70 19.68
N ALA A 94 -24.58 -8.24 18.70
CA ALA A 94 -25.10 -7.55 17.52
C ALA A 94 -26.02 -8.47 16.69
N GLU A 95 -25.61 -9.72 16.50
CA GLU A 95 -26.42 -10.75 15.82
C GLU A 95 -27.73 -11.03 16.56
N ILE A 96 -27.69 -11.17 17.90
CA ILE A 96 -28.88 -11.39 18.75
C ILE A 96 -29.83 -10.18 18.67
N GLN A 97 -29.29 -8.96 18.69
CA GLN A 97 -30.08 -7.73 18.66
C GLN A 97 -30.57 -7.35 17.26
N LYS A 98 -30.19 -8.10 16.22
CA LYS A 98 -30.51 -7.81 14.80
C LYS A 98 -30.15 -6.38 14.40
N LEU A 99 -29.05 -5.85 14.92
CA LEU A 99 -28.54 -4.53 14.58
C LEU A 99 -27.83 -4.61 13.22
N TYR A 100 -28.61 -4.77 12.15
CA TYR A 100 -28.13 -4.77 10.77
C TYR A 100 -28.20 -3.35 10.21
N SER A 101 -27.32 -2.48 10.70
CA SER A 101 -27.19 -1.09 10.24
C SER A 101 -25.76 -0.85 9.76
N GLU A 102 -25.51 0.23 9.02
CA GLU A 102 -24.15 0.66 8.60
C GLU A 102 -23.18 0.84 9.78
N GLN A 103 -23.69 0.89 11.02
CA GLN A 103 -22.95 0.99 12.29
C GLN A 103 -22.58 -0.36 12.90
N GLU A 104 -22.91 -1.49 12.28
CA GLU A 104 -22.63 -2.83 12.83
C GLU A 104 -21.13 -3.09 13.04
N SER A 105 -20.28 -2.57 12.14
CA SER A 105 -18.82 -2.64 12.29
C SER A 105 -18.31 -1.87 13.50
N ASP A 106 -18.88 -0.70 13.77
CA ASP A 106 -18.50 0.17 14.89
C ASP A 106 -18.95 -0.39 16.26
N ILE A 107 -19.96 -1.28 16.25
CA ILE A 107 -20.42 -1.97 17.46
C ILE A 107 -19.50 -3.15 17.81
N VAL A 108 -18.96 -3.82 16.78
CA VAL A 108 -18.08 -4.98 16.96
C VAL A 108 -16.65 -4.55 17.25
N TRP A 109 -16.15 -3.58 16.50
CA TRP A 109 -14.80 -3.02 16.60
C TRP A 109 -14.89 -1.63 17.22
N THR A 110 -14.51 -1.53 18.49
CA THR A 110 -14.68 -0.30 19.27
C THR A 110 -13.47 0.60 19.19
N ASN A 111 -12.28 0.01 19.07
CA ASN A 111 -11.05 0.78 19.00
C ASN A 111 -10.78 1.12 17.54
N LYS A 112 -10.66 2.42 17.26
CA LYS A 112 -10.37 2.94 15.92
C LYS A 112 -8.96 3.48 15.89
N ILE A 113 -8.33 3.40 14.72
CA ILE A 113 -6.99 3.96 14.51
C ILE A 113 -7.01 5.45 14.84
N ASN A 114 -6.23 5.86 15.84
CA ASN A 114 -6.17 7.25 16.30
C ASN A 114 -4.73 7.83 16.31
N GLY A 115 -3.76 7.05 15.84
CA GLY A 115 -2.34 7.38 15.80
C GLY A 115 -1.63 7.13 17.13
N LYS A 116 -2.28 6.50 18.11
CA LYS A 116 -1.72 6.13 19.42
C LYS A 116 -1.84 4.63 19.62
N PRO A 117 -0.76 3.95 20.06
CA PRO A 117 -0.81 2.52 20.30
C PRO A 117 -1.63 2.21 21.57
N ASP A 118 -2.55 1.26 21.44
CA ASP A 118 -3.42 0.77 22.52
C ASP A 118 -2.90 -0.53 23.15
N TYR A 119 -2.09 -1.26 22.38
CA TYR A 119 -1.60 -2.58 22.73
C TYR A 119 -0.10 -2.71 22.53
N ILE A 120 0.56 -3.39 23.47
CA ILE A 120 1.96 -3.77 23.37
C ILE A 120 2.17 -5.22 23.80
N GLN A 121 2.96 -5.94 23.01
CA GLN A 121 3.46 -7.26 23.33
C GLN A 121 4.97 -7.30 23.17
N ILE A 122 5.66 -7.71 24.23
CA ILE A 122 7.11 -7.90 24.23
C ILE A 122 7.39 -9.38 24.45
N MET A 123 8.15 -9.95 23.53
CA MET A 123 8.59 -11.34 23.59
C MET A 123 10.11 -11.40 23.54
N ASP A 124 10.72 -12.21 24.39
CA ASP A 124 12.11 -12.66 24.24
C ASP A 124 12.07 -14.01 23.54
N ARG A 125 12.45 -14.05 22.26
CA ARG A 125 12.30 -15.22 21.39
C ARG A 125 10.84 -15.69 21.31
N ARG A 126 10.46 -16.74 22.05
CA ARG A 126 9.07 -17.24 22.11
C ARG A 126 8.44 -17.06 23.49
N ALA A 127 9.19 -16.56 24.47
CA ALA A 127 8.69 -16.31 25.80
C ALA A 127 8.08 -14.92 25.86
N GLN A 128 6.81 -14.83 26.23
CA GLN A 128 6.16 -13.55 26.45
C GLN A 128 6.67 -12.94 27.76
N VAL A 129 7.27 -11.76 27.66
CA VAL A 129 7.80 -10.98 28.79
C VAL A 129 6.76 -9.99 29.27
N MET A 130 6.05 -9.36 28.33
CA MET A 130 5.05 -8.34 28.62
C MET A 130 3.90 -8.43 27.62
N ASN A 131 2.70 -8.18 28.11
CA ASN A 131 1.51 -7.96 27.31
C ASN A 131 0.62 -6.98 28.07
N ASN A 132 0.27 -5.86 27.43
CA ASN A 132 -0.62 -4.86 28.00
C ASN A 132 -1.49 -4.25 26.90
N GLY A 133 -2.81 -4.24 27.12
CA GLY A 133 -3.80 -3.63 26.22
C GLY A 133 -4.49 -2.40 26.81
N ASN A 134 -3.87 -1.74 27.80
CA ASN A 134 -4.38 -0.49 28.35
C ASN A 134 -3.80 0.70 27.56
N GLU A 135 -4.65 1.38 26.78
CA GLU A 135 -4.30 2.53 25.96
C GLU A 135 -3.57 3.63 26.74
N GLU A 136 -4.01 3.99 27.95
CA GLU A 136 -3.40 5.07 28.73
C GLU A 136 -1.94 4.74 29.08
N PHE A 137 -1.70 3.49 29.46
CA PHE A 137 -0.34 3.02 29.75
C PHE A 137 0.53 2.94 28.49
N VAL A 138 0.00 2.38 27.40
CA VAL A 138 0.79 2.13 26.18
C VAL A 138 1.10 3.44 25.46
N SER A 139 0.11 4.31 25.28
CA SER A 139 0.27 5.61 24.64
C SER A 139 1.24 6.52 25.42
N THR A 140 1.18 6.54 26.75
CA THR A 140 2.06 7.37 27.58
C THR A 140 3.52 6.91 27.53
N ASN A 141 3.77 5.61 27.58
CA ASN A 141 5.14 5.08 27.65
C ASN A 141 5.78 4.87 26.27
N PHE A 142 4.98 4.51 25.26
CA PHE A 142 5.49 4.07 23.96
C PHE A 142 4.97 4.90 22.78
N GLY A 143 3.98 5.78 22.97
CA GLY A 143 3.34 6.52 21.87
C GLY A 143 4.32 7.39 21.05
N THR A 144 5.20 8.14 21.71
CA THR A 144 6.21 8.96 21.00
C THR A 144 7.21 8.10 20.23
N PHE A 145 7.66 7.00 20.82
CA PHE A 145 8.57 6.05 20.19
C PHE A 145 7.92 5.40 18.96
N TYR A 146 6.69 4.91 19.13
CA TYR A 146 5.88 4.32 18.07
C TYR A 146 5.76 5.23 16.85
N LYS A 147 5.29 6.47 17.05
CA LYS A 147 5.11 7.44 15.96
C LYS A 147 6.44 7.79 15.29
N SER A 148 7.48 8.04 16.07
CA SER A 148 8.81 8.40 15.52
C SER A 148 9.42 7.29 14.66
N ILE A 149 9.37 6.03 15.12
CA ILE A 149 9.93 4.90 14.36
C ILE A 149 9.08 4.61 13.13
N ARG A 150 7.75 4.63 13.27
CA ARG A 150 6.83 4.46 12.14
C ARG A 150 7.10 5.48 11.04
N ASP A 151 7.09 6.77 11.38
CA ASP A 151 7.22 7.85 10.40
C ASP A 151 8.58 7.78 9.69
N LYS A 152 9.66 7.54 10.46
CA LYS A 152 11.00 7.34 9.91
C LYS A 152 11.06 6.13 8.98
N PHE A 153 10.49 5.00 9.40
CA PHE A 153 10.55 3.76 8.63
C PHE A 153 9.82 3.88 7.29
N ILE A 154 8.62 4.47 7.28
CA ILE A 154 7.87 4.73 6.05
C ILE A 154 8.68 5.65 5.13
N LYS A 155 9.20 6.76 5.68
CA LYS A 155 9.96 7.74 4.89
C LYS A 155 11.19 7.13 4.21
N GLU A 156 11.99 6.34 4.91
CA GLU A 156 13.18 5.69 4.33
C GLU A 156 12.81 4.76 3.15
N HIS A 157 11.68 4.06 3.25
CA HIS A 157 11.20 3.20 2.16
C HIS A 157 10.59 3.99 0.99
N VAL A 158 9.96 5.13 1.26
CA VAL A 158 9.48 6.08 0.25
C VAL A 158 10.67 6.68 -0.52
N ASP A 159 11.68 7.19 0.19
CA ASP A 159 12.90 7.75 -0.39
C ASP A 159 13.65 6.70 -1.24
N LYS A 160 13.73 5.45 -0.76
CA LYS A 160 14.29 4.34 -1.54
C LYS A 160 13.48 4.04 -2.79
N PHE A 161 12.15 4.16 -2.74
CA PHE A 161 11.31 3.96 -3.91
C PHE A 161 11.47 5.10 -4.93
N HIS A 162 11.61 6.36 -4.49
CA HIS A 162 11.99 7.47 -5.37
C HIS A 162 13.32 7.23 -6.09
N GLN A 163 14.33 6.71 -5.39
CA GLN A 163 15.60 6.34 -6.03
C GLN A 163 15.41 5.27 -7.12
N ILE A 164 14.52 4.29 -6.89
CA ILE A 164 14.17 3.28 -7.91
C ILE A 164 13.47 3.93 -9.10
N MET A 165 12.59 4.91 -8.89
CA MET A 165 11.93 5.65 -9.98
C MET A 165 12.92 6.45 -10.83
N ARG A 166 13.89 7.12 -10.20
CA ARG A 166 14.96 7.85 -10.93
C ARG A 166 15.78 6.90 -11.81
N ASN A 167 16.07 5.71 -11.28
CA ASN A 167 16.82 4.66 -11.98
C ASN A 167 15.91 3.67 -12.74
N ARG A 168 14.70 4.07 -13.13
CA ARG A 168 13.69 3.19 -13.76
C ARG A 168 14.14 2.48 -15.04
N ARG A 169 15.23 2.92 -15.69
CA ARG A 169 15.81 2.24 -16.85
C ARG A 169 16.49 0.92 -16.49
N GLU A 170 17.02 0.83 -15.27
CA GLU A 170 17.79 -0.33 -14.80
C GLU A 170 16.95 -1.23 -13.87
N ALA A 171 15.84 -0.70 -13.32
CA ALA A 171 14.92 -1.45 -12.49
C ALA A 171 13.83 -2.16 -13.33
N ASP A 172 13.36 -3.33 -12.87
CA ASP A 172 12.15 -3.97 -13.41
C ASP A 172 10.92 -3.14 -13.00
N PHE A 173 10.68 -2.03 -13.71
CA PHE A 173 9.64 -1.05 -13.43
C PHE A 173 8.42 -1.28 -14.32
N TYR A 174 7.24 -1.42 -13.71
CA TYR A 174 5.99 -1.72 -14.38
C TYR A 174 4.90 -0.76 -13.92
N ILE A 175 4.16 -0.20 -14.88
CA ILE A 175 3.04 0.71 -14.65
C ILE A 175 1.80 0.15 -15.35
N ASP A 176 0.68 0.05 -14.65
CA ASP A 176 -0.64 -0.29 -15.18
C ASP A 176 -1.59 0.87 -14.90
N ARG A 177 -2.22 1.41 -15.95
CA ARG A 177 -3.17 2.52 -15.85
C ARG A 177 -4.49 2.14 -16.51
N LYS A 178 -5.60 2.38 -15.81
CA LYS A 178 -6.95 2.04 -16.28
C LYS A 178 -7.90 3.19 -16.04
N ALA A 179 -8.77 3.45 -17.02
CA ALA A 179 -9.84 4.43 -16.85
C ALA A 179 -10.84 3.95 -15.80
N LEU A 180 -11.15 4.82 -14.84
CA LEU A 180 -12.20 4.57 -13.88
C LEU A 180 -13.57 4.77 -14.54
N PRO A 181 -14.61 4.06 -14.07
CA PRO A 181 -15.96 4.22 -14.60
C PRO A 181 -16.44 5.67 -14.43
N ARG A 182 -16.99 6.24 -15.50
CA ARG A 182 -17.58 7.58 -15.45
C ARG A 182 -18.97 7.53 -14.80
N PRO A 183 -19.37 8.57 -14.04
CA PRO A 183 -20.75 8.71 -13.59
C PRO A 183 -21.69 8.84 -14.80
N ILE A 184 -22.88 8.26 -14.68
CA ILE A 184 -23.86 8.17 -15.77
C ILE A 184 -24.72 9.46 -15.86
N TYR A 185 -24.71 10.30 -14.81
CA TYR A 185 -25.56 11.47 -14.69
C TYR A 185 -25.08 12.64 -15.57
N LEU A 186 -25.93 13.10 -16.48
CA LEU A 186 -25.62 14.11 -17.52
C LEU A 186 -25.02 15.42 -16.95
N GLU A 187 -25.46 15.82 -15.76
CA GLU A 187 -25.02 17.05 -15.09
C GLU A 187 -23.55 16.97 -14.62
N GLU A 188 -23.08 15.76 -14.28
CA GLU A 188 -21.72 15.50 -13.81
C GLU A 188 -20.76 15.25 -15.00
N VAL A 189 -21.26 14.69 -16.11
CA VAL A 189 -20.44 14.34 -17.29
C VAL A 189 -19.70 15.54 -17.88
N SER A 190 -20.28 16.74 -17.86
CA SER A 190 -19.66 17.96 -18.42
C SER A 190 -18.51 18.52 -17.56
N LYS A 191 -18.43 18.13 -16.29
CA LYS A 191 -17.41 18.58 -15.33
C LYS A 191 -16.49 17.44 -14.88
N TYR A 192 -16.70 16.24 -15.40
CA TYR A 192 -15.97 15.05 -14.97
C TYR A 192 -14.62 14.99 -15.68
N GLU A 193 -13.55 15.13 -14.91
CA GLU A 193 -12.20 14.81 -15.38
C GLU A 193 -12.01 13.29 -15.38
N ASP A 194 -11.43 12.76 -16.46
CA ASP A 194 -11.14 11.35 -16.59
C ASP A 194 -10.13 10.91 -15.53
N LYS A 195 -10.63 10.23 -14.50
CA LYS A 195 -9.80 9.66 -13.46
C LYS A 195 -9.20 8.33 -13.91
N LEU A 196 -7.93 8.15 -13.61
CA LEU A 196 -7.18 6.97 -13.98
C LEU A 196 -6.68 6.26 -12.72
N TYR A 197 -7.13 5.03 -12.57
CA TYR A 197 -6.47 4.08 -11.68
C TYR A 197 -5.01 3.92 -12.09
N THR A 198 -4.09 4.03 -11.13
CA THR A 198 -2.66 3.89 -11.40
C THR A 198 -2.04 2.88 -10.43
N PHE A 199 -1.47 1.82 -10.98
CA PHE A 199 -0.71 0.83 -10.22
C PHE A 199 0.73 0.81 -10.71
N VAL A 200 1.66 0.84 -9.77
CA VAL A 200 3.10 0.82 -10.05
C VAL A 200 3.74 -0.31 -9.27
N LYS A 201 4.69 -0.98 -9.90
CA LYS A 201 5.49 -2.04 -9.29
C LYS A 201 6.93 -1.91 -9.75
N ALA A 202 7.87 -2.02 -8.81
CA ALA A 202 9.28 -2.03 -9.12
C ALA A 202 10.03 -3.08 -8.29
N ARG A 203 11.13 -3.57 -8.84
CA ARG A 203 12.10 -4.40 -8.11
C ARG A 203 13.33 -3.57 -7.79
N SER A 204 13.76 -3.59 -6.53
CA SER A 204 15.03 -3.01 -6.09
C SER A 204 16.19 -3.96 -6.34
N ALA A 205 17.42 -3.44 -6.32
CA ALA A 205 18.64 -4.23 -6.54
C ALA A 205 18.84 -5.35 -5.50
N ASP A 206 18.34 -5.16 -4.27
CA ASP A 206 18.35 -6.18 -3.22
C ASP A 206 17.30 -7.28 -3.41
N GLY A 207 16.49 -7.20 -4.47
CA GLY A 207 15.41 -8.14 -4.78
C GLY A 207 14.08 -7.82 -4.08
N SER A 208 14.01 -6.77 -3.26
CA SER A 208 12.76 -6.30 -2.64
C SER A 208 11.80 -5.76 -3.70
N MET A 209 10.53 -6.08 -3.54
CA MET A 209 9.46 -5.64 -4.43
C MET A 209 8.69 -4.49 -3.78
N TYR A 210 8.61 -3.39 -4.50
CA TYR A 210 7.84 -2.21 -4.13
C TYR A 210 6.62 -2.11 -5.03
N SER A 211 5.49 -1.71 -4.47
CA SER A 211 4.30 -1.37 -5.25
C SER A 211 3.47 -0.29 -4.59
N CYS A 212 2.88 0.56 -5.39
CA CYS A 212 1.92 1.55 -4.95
C CYS A 212 0.68 1.58 -5.86
N GLU A 213 -0.44 2.03 -5.29
CA GLU A 213 -1.74 2.11 -5.96
C GLU A 213 -2.38 3.46 -5.62
N ASP A 214 -2.86 4.15 -6.66
CA ASP A 214 -3.83 5.24 -6.61
C ASP A 214 -5.14 4.67 -7.18
N THR A 215 -6.10 4.49 -6.27
CA THR A 215 -7.33 3.74 -6.51
C THR A 215 -8.42 4.63 -7.08
N ASP A 216 -8.57 5.84 -6.55
CA ASP A 216 -9.64 6.77 -6.92
C ASP A 216 -9.24 7.79 -8.00
N GLY A 217 -7.95 7.83 -8.37
CA GLY A 217 -7.39 8.67 -9.41
C GLY A 217 -7.25 10.14 -9.03
N ASP A 218 -7.17 10.47 -7.74
CA ASP A 218 -6.91 11.82 -7.25
C ASP A 218 -5.40 12.20 -7.21
N GLY A 219 -4.52 11.23 -7.52
CA GLY A 219 -3.07 11.39 -7.54
C GLY A 219 -2.39 11.15 -6.19
N VAL A 220 -3.14 10.87 -5.13
CA VAL A 220 -2.64 10.46 -3.81
C VAL A 220 -2.52 8.94 -3.77
N THR A 221 -1.46 8.44 -3.14
CA THR A 221 -1.23 7.00 -3.03
C THR A 221 -1.88 6.46 -1.75
N GLU A 222 -2.94 5.67 -1.86
CA GLU A 222 -3.62 5.10 -0.68
C GLU A 222 -3.07 3.71 -0.30
N THR A 223 -2.45 3.01 -1.24
CA THR A 223 -1.85 1.69 -0.99
C THR A 223 -0.36 1.73 -1.29
N PHE A 224 0.45 1.34 -0.30
CA PHE A 224 1.89 1.21 -0.43
C PHE A 224 2.37 -0.08 0.20
N ILE A 225 3.07 -0.90 -0.59
CA ILE A 225 3.43 -2.26 -0.25
C ILE A 225 4.90 -2.50 -0.54
N VAL A 226 5.61 -3.06 0.43
CA VAL A 226 7.00 -3.47 0.30
C VAL A 226 7.14 -4.90 0.80
N ASN A 227 7.74 -5.75 -0.02
CA ASN A 227 7.99 -7.15 0.29
C ASN A 227 9.45 -7.52 -0.02
N ALA A 228 10.18 -8.00 0.98
CA ALA A 228 11.49 -8.59 0.81
C ALA A 228 11.41 -9.99 0.19
N ARG A 229 12.57 -10.50 -0.20
CA ARG A 229 12.74 -11.85 -0.77
C ARG A 229 13.50 -12.77 0.19
N ASP A 230 13.40 -12.55 1.49
CA ASP A 230 14.12 -13.32 2.53
C ASP A 230 13.27 -14.47 3.12
N GLY A 231 11.97 -14.53 2.80
CA GLY A 231 11.06 -15.56 3.27
C GLY A 231 10.50 -15.33 4.67
N PHE A 232 10.75 -14.17 5.29
CA PHE A 232 10.12 -13.83 6.56
C PHE A 232 8.59 -13.75 6.40
N ASN A 233 7.91 -14.33 7.36
CA ASN A 233 6.45 -14.33 7.47
C ASN A 233 6.02 -14.57 8.93
N TRP A 234 4.74 -14.39 9.22
CA TRP A 234 4.11 -14.73 10.50
C TRP A 234 2.92 -15.69 10.33
N GLY A 235 2.95 -16.50 9.26
CA GLY A 235 1.91 -17.47 8.96
C GLY A 235 1.62 -17.59 7.46
N TYR A 236 0.83 -18.62 7.11
CA TYR A 236 0.38 -18.82 5.74
C TYR A 236 -0.48 -17.63 5.28
N LYS A 237 -0.11 -16.99 4.17
CA LYS A 237 -0.75 -15.77 3.65
C LYS A 237 -0.65 -14.56 4.60
N SER A 238 0.48 -14.42 5.30
CA SER A 238 0.78 -13.22 6.10
C SER A 238 0.67 -11.92 5.31
N GLY A 239 0.96 -11.98 4.00
CA GLY A 239 1.05 -10.81 3.12
C GLY A 239 2.47 -10.28 3.06
N PRO A 240 2.64 -9.01 2.63
CA PRO A 240 3.94 -8.35 2.52
C PRO A 240 4.64 -8.21 3.87
N ASP A 241 5.95 -8.40 3.87
CA ASP A 241 6.72 -8.67 5.09
C ASP A 241 7.58 -7.48 5.59
N ILE A 242 7.53 -6.33 4.91
CA ILE A 242 8.18 -5.07 5.33
C ILE A 242 7.12 -4.00 5.60
N ILE A 243 6.42 -3.54 4.56
CA ILE A 243 5.37 -2.51 4.68
C ILE A 243 4.12 -3.01 3.98
N PHE A 244 2.99 -2.94 4.68
CA PHE A 244 1.68 -3.16 4.09
C PHE A 244 0.74 -2.05 4.53
N ILE A 245 0.57 -1.04 3.69
CA ILE A 245 -0.42 0.03 3.86
C ILE A 245 -1.49 -0.17 2.81
N PHE A 246 -2.72 -0.37 3.24
CA PHE A 246 -3.83 -0.68 2.34
C PHE A 246 -5.00 0.28 2.53
N LYS A 247 -5.35 1.00 1.45
CA LYS A 247 -6.47 1.95 1.38
C LYS A 247 -6.49 2.99 2.50
N ASN A 248 -5.33 3.57 2.78
CA ASN A 248 -5.17 4.58 3.81
C ASN A 248 -5.93 5.87 3.47
N THR A 249 -6.68 6.43 4.42
CA THR A 249 -7.31 7.76 4.32
C THR A 249 -6.78 8.78 5.33
N ASP A 250 -5.81 8.38 6.15
CA ASP A 250 -5.21 9.21 7.18
C ASP A 250 -4.18 10.17 6.58
N LYS A 251 -4.37 11.46 6.87
CA LYS A 251 -3.57 12.57 6.34
C LYS A 251 -2.10 12.54 6.80
N ASP A 252 -1.80 12.03 7.99
CA ASP A 252 -0.43 11.90 8.47
C ASP A 252 0.34 10.89 7.60
N ILE A 253 -0.29 9.74 7.34
CA ILE A 253 0.30 8.67 6.51
C ILE A 253 0.32 9.05 5.02
N GLU A 254 -0.75 9.69 4.52
CA GLU A 254 -0.79 10.22 3.15
C GLU A 254 0.34 11.22 2.91
N THR A 255 0.70 12.04 3.90
CA THR A 255 1.81 13.00 3.76
C THR A 255 3.17 12.29 3.69
N LEU A 256 3.31 11.15 4.38
CA LEU A 256 4.54 10.36 4.34
C LEU A 256 4.72 9.59 3.03
N ILE A 257 3.64 8.98 2.53
CA ILE A 257 3.66 8.25 1.26
C ILE A 257 3.68 9.22 0.08
N GLY A 258 2.89 10.29 0.16
CA GLY A 258 2.78 11.32 -0.87
C GLY A 258 2.09 10.83 -2.14
N LYS A 259 2.62 11.27 -3.29
CA LYS A 259 2.02 11.08 -4.61
C LYS A 259 2.79 10.06 -5.46
N LEU A 260 3.36 9.03 -4.83
CA LEU A 260 4.24 8.05 -5.50
C LEU A 260 3.65 7.45 -6.78
N ALA A 261 2.39 7.05 -6.78
CA ALA A 261 1.73 6.48 -7.96
C ALA A 261 1.67 7.50 -9.11
N ASN A 262 1.43 8.78 -8.81
CA ASN A 262 1.40 9.86 -9.78
C ASN A 262 2.81 10.22 -10.28
N GLU A 263 3.76 10.39 -9.36
CA GLU A 263 5.16 10.71 -9.62
C GLU A 263 5.86 9.62 -10.46
N ALA A 264 5.50 8.36 -10.28
CA ALA A 264 6.00 7.26 -11.11
C ALA A 264 5.67 7.44 -12.61
N VAL A 265 4.55 8.09 -12.91
CA VAL A 265 4.07 8.32 -14.27
C VAL A 265 4.62 9.63 -14.83
N PHE A 266 4.54 10.70 -14.05
CA PHE A 266 4.79 12.07 -14.52
C PHE A 266 6.18 12.61 -14.16
N GLY A 267 6.89 11.96 -13.22
CA GLY A 267 8.10 12.49 -12.59
C GLY A 267 7.76 13.27 -11.32
N SER A 268 8.75 13.43 -10.44
CA SER A 268 8.65 14.31 -9.28
C SER A 268 9.08 15.75 -9.62
N VAL A 269 8.72 16.72 -8.77
CA VAL A 269 9.14 18.13 -8.93
C VAL A 269 10.66 18.25 -8.87
N GLU A 270 11.31 17.41 -8.06
CA GLU A 270 12.76 17.31 -7.97
C GLU A 270 13.37 16.81 -9.27
N ASP A 271 12.75 15.79 -9.89
CA ASP A 271 13.22 15.26 -11.18
C ASP A 271 13.05 16.31 -12.29
N GLU A 272 11.97 17.09 -12.28
CA GLU A 272 11.78 18.20 -13.22
C GLU A 272 12.91 19.24 -13.11
N LYS A 273 13.27 19.63 -11.88
CA LYS A 273 14.38 20.57 -11.64
C LYS A 273 15.71 20.02 -12.15
N GLU A 274 16.01 18.76 -11.85
CA GLU A 274 17.23 18.09 -12.31
C GLU A 274 17.29 18.01 -13.85
N MET A 275 16.16 17.70 -14.51
CA MET A 275 16.09 17.65 -15.97
C MET A 275 16.28 19.02 -16.62
N VAL A 276 15.79 20.10 -16.00
CA VAL A 276 16.02 21.47 -16.48
C VAL A 276 17.48 21.89 -16.32
N GLU A 277 18.12 21.55 -15.19
CA GLU A 277 19.52 21.87 -14.92
C GLU A 277 20.49 21.11 -15.83
N THR A 278 20.17 19.85 -16.12
CA THR A 278 20.99 18.96 -16.97
C THR A 278 20.65 19.06 -18.46
N PHE A 279 19.67 19.87 -18.84
CA PHE A 279 19.27 20.00 -20.23
C PHE A 279 20.43 20.53 -21.10
N PRO A 280 20.70 19.92 -22.27
CA PRO A 280 21.80 20.35 -23.12
C PRO A 280 21.66 21.82 -23.53
N LYS A 281 22.77 22.57 -23.47
CA LYS A 281 22.77 23.97 -23.92
C LYS A 281 22.92 24.04 -25.43
N ASP A 282 22.48 25.15 -26.02
CA ASP A 282 22.57 25.40 -27.47
C ASP A 282 23.96 25.16 -28.04
N LYS A 283 25.01 25.50 -27.28
CA LYS A 283 26.41 25.28 -27.68
C LYS A 283 26.74 23.80 -27.78
N ASP A 284 26.34 22.99 -26.81
CA ASP A 284 26.62 21.55 -26.77
C ASP A 284 25.97 20.86 -27.97
N ILE A 285 24.73 21.24 -28.29
CA ILE A 285 24.01 20.76 -29.47
C ILE A 285 24.67 21.26 -30.77
N SER A 286 25.07 22.53 -30.82
CA SER A 286 25.74 23.10 -32.00
C SER A 286 27.07 22.41 -32.32
N ASP A 287 27.86 22.10 -31.29
CA ASP A 287 29.13 21.41 -31.46
C ASP A 287 28.91 19.93 -31.85
N LEU A 288 27.87 19.27 -31.30
CA LEU A 288 27.44 17.95 -31.76
C LEU A 288 27.02 17.96 -33.24
N ILE A 289 26.24 18.95 -33.67
CA ILE A 289 25.82 19.09 -35.08
C ILE A 289 27.03 19.23 -36.00
N LYS A 290 28.01 20.09 -35.64
CA LYS A 290 29.25 20.24 -36.42
C LYS A 290 30.04 18.95 -36.50
N TRP A 291 30.13 18.19 -35.39
CA TRP A 291 30.81 16.92 -35.35
C TRP A 291 30.13 15.86 -36.25
N LEU A 292 28.79 15.83 -36.29
CA LEU A 292 28.01 14.95 -37.17
C LEU A 292 28.07 15.36 -38.64
N THR A 293 28.37 16.63 -38.93
CA THR A 293 28.41 17.19 -40.30
C THR A 293 29.78 17.80 -40.62
N PRO A 294 30.86 16.99 -40.58
CA PRO A 294 32.18 17.51 -40.92
C PRO A 294 32.17 17.95 -42.38
N LYS A 295 32.49 19.23 -42.62
CA LYS A 295 32.66 19.73 -43.99
C LYS A 295 33.89 19.06 -44.59
N GLU A 296 33.74 18.49 -45.78
CA GLU A 296 34.88 17.99 -46.56
C GLU A 296 35.89 19.14 -46.73
N GLN A 297 37.07 18.96 -46.15
CA GLN A 297 38.19 19.84 -46.43
C GLN A 297 38.72 19.45 -47.80
N TYR A 298 38.36 20.22 -48.83
CA TYR A 298 39.04 20.14 -50.13
C TYR A 298 40.51 20.50 -49.91
N ILE A 299 41.37 19.49 -49.94
CA ILE A 299 42.83 19.65 -49.95
C ILE A 299 43.15 20.43 -51.22
N LYS A 300 43.65 21.66 -51.07
CA LYS A 300 44.21 22.46 -52.16
C LYS A 300 45.67 22.08 -52.38
#